data_AF-A0A413B2Q0-F1
#
_entry.id   AF-A0A413B2Q0-F1
#
_cell.length_a   1.000
_cell.length_b   1.000
_cell.length_c   1.000
_cell.angle_alpha   90.00
_cell.angle_beta   90.00
_cell.angle_gamma   90.00
#
_symmetry.space_group_name_H-M   'P 1'
#
loop_
_entity.id
_entity.type
_entity.pdbx_description
1 polymer ?
#
loop_
_entity_poly.entity_id
_entity_poly.type
_entity_poly.pdbx_seq_one_letter_code
_entity_poly.pdbx_strand_id
1 'polypeptide(L)'
;MAEDIKINEAQQVQDAAYITVILEDGTLGKIAKADLAELLKPLIGFDTVLQNRGEAKDDFNTYKNTGYYDINKELYNNPNFPPDISYGGLVVISCNKNRWILQIVYSIQDNKIRTRSCNESGRWQEWYER
;
A
#
# COMPACT_ATOMS: atom_id res chain seq x y z
N MET A 1 26.32 -8.63 -36.82
CA MET A 1 25.00 -9.16 -36.41
C MET A 1 25.20 -9.79 -35.06
N ALA A 2 24.48 -9.36 -34.02
CA ALA A 2 24.59 -9.99 -32.71
C ALA A 2 23.91 -11.36 -32.78
N GLU A 3 24.57 -12.40 -32.25
CA GLU A 3 23.99 -13.73 -32.15
C GLU A 3 22.85 -13.71 -31.12
N ASP A 4 21.70 -14.28 -31.50
CA ASP A 4 20.57 -14.48 -30.58
C ASP A 4 20.97 -15.50 -29.51
N ILE A 5 21.12 -15.05 -28.27
CA ILE A 5 21.36 -15.93 -27.13
C ILE A 5 20.08 -16.71 -26.86
N LYS A 6 20.12 -18.04 -26.98
CA LYS A 6 19.01 -18.90 -26.57
C LYS A 6 18.88 -18.84 -25.06
N ILE A 7 17.67 -18.69 -24.54
CA ILE A 7 17.42 -18.49 -23.08
C ILE A 7 18.03 -19.60 -22.21
N ASN A 8 18.19 -20.81 -22.76
CA ASN A 8 18.77 -21.98 -22.10
C ASN A 8 20.30 -21.91 -21.94
N GLU A 9 20.96 -20.95 -22.60
CA GLU A 9 22.40 -20.70 -22.55
C GLU A 9 22.74 -19.44 -21.73
N ALA A 10 21.72 -18.72 -21.28
CA ALA A 10 21.90 -17.53 -20.45
C ALA A 10 22.46 -17.90 -19.07
N GLN A 11 23.48 -17.17 -18.64
CA GLN A 11 24.07 -17.34 -17.31
C GLN A 11 23.03 -17.06 -16.22
N GLN A 12 22.87 -17.99 -15.27
CA GLN A 12 22.12 -17.73 -14.06
C GLN A 12 22.91 -16.78 -13.16
N VAL A 13 22.32 -15.63 -12.86
CA VAL A 13 22.93 -14.58 -12.02
C VAL A 13 22.03 -14.32 -10.80
N GLN A 14 22.64 -14.00 -9.66
CA GLN A 14 21.90 -13.69 -8.42
C GLN A 14 21.47 -12.21 -8.35
N ASP A 15 22.21 -11.34 -9.03
CA ASP A 15 21.90 -9.91 -9.10
C ASP A 15 21.90 -9.45 -10.56
N ALA A 16 20.77 -8.88 -10.98
CA ALA A 16 20.54 -8.38 -12.32
C ALA A 16 19.59 -7.18 -12.26
N ALA A 17 19.94 -6.13 -13.01
CA ALA A 17 19.07 -4.96 -13.15
C ALA A 17 17.80 -5.28 -13.96
N TYR A 18 17.88 -6.26 -14.86
CA TYR A 18 16.80 -6.65 -15.78
C TYR A 18 16.56 -8.15 -15.76
N ILE A 19 15.32 -8.53 -16.06
CA ILE A 19 14.89 -9.91 -16.25
C ILE A 19 14.48 -10.08 -17.71
N THR A 20 14.99 -11.12 -18.37
CA THR A 20 14.58 -11.49 -19.73
C THR A 20 13.20 -12.16 -19.69
N VAL A 21 12.32 -11.76 -20.59
CA VAL A 21 10.95 -12.30 -20.73
C VAL A 21 10.69 -12.72 -22.17
N ILE A 22 9.72 -13.61 -22.37
CA ILE A 22 9.24 -13.99 -23.71
C ILE A 22 7.97 -13.18 -23.99
N LEU A 23 7.93 -12.46 -25.11
CA LEU A 23 6.78 -11.69 -25.56
C LEU A 23 5.73 -12.61 -26.24
N GLU A 24 4.52 -12.11 -26.45
CA GLU A 24 3.43 -12.90 -27.08
C GLU A 24 3.78 -13.41 -28.48
N ASP A 25 4.63 -12.68 -29.21
CA ASP A 25 5.12 -13.06 -30.54
C ASP A 25 6.30 -14.06 -30.50
N GLY A 26 6.71 -14.49 -29.30
CA GLY A 26 7.81 -15.42 -29.08
C GLY A 26 9.20 -14.78 -29.07
N THR A 27 9.32 -13.47 -29.27
CA THR A 27 10.59 -12.75 -29.21
C THR A 27 11.02 -12.46 -27.75
N LEU A 28 12.29 -12.12 -27.56
CA LEU A 28 12.82 -11.81 -26.23
C LEU A 28 12.67 -10.32 -25.90
N GLY A 29 12.07 -10.05 -24.75
CA GLY A 29 12.03 -8.73 -24.12
C GLY A 29 12.87 -8.69 -22.84
N LYS A 30 13.01 -7.49 -22.26
CA LYS A 30 13.57 -7.31 -20.92
C LYS A 30 12.70 -6.37 -20.11
N ILE A 31 12.54 -6.67 -18.83
CA ILE A 31 11.86 -5.80 -17.86
C ILE A 31 12.83 -5.44 -16.73
N ALA A 32 12.81 -4.19 -16.27
CA ALA A 32 13.61 -3.82 -15.10
C ALA A 32 13.06 -4.55 -13.85
N LYS A 33 13.94 -4.94 -12.94
CA LYS A 33 13.54 -5.66 -11.72
C LYS A 33 12.53 -4.87 -10.88
N ALA A 34 12.68 -3.55 -10.83
CA ALA A 34 11.75 -2.66 -10.14
C ALA A 34 10.35 -2.66 -10.79
N ASP A 35 10.28 -2.55 -12.11
CA ASP A 35 9.02 -2.56 -12.85
C ASP A 35 8.29 -3.91 -12.68
N LEU A 36 9.03 -5.03 -12.73
CA LEU A 36 8.44 -6.35 -12.47
C LEU A 36 7.90 -6.45 -11.04
N ALA A 37 8.61 -5.91 -10.06
CA ALA A 37 8.11 -5.91 -8.68
C ALA A 37 6.78 -5.15 -8.57
N GLU A 38 6.65 -3.97 -9.20
CA GLU A 38 5.38 -3.22 -9.25
C GLU A 38 4.26 -4.00 -9.95
N LEU A 39 4.56 -4.70 -11.05
CA LEU A 39 3.57 -5.54 -11.76
C LEU A 39 3.11 -6.75 -10.93
N LEU A 40 4.01 -7.32 -10.14
CA LEU A 40 3.69 -8.46 -9.29
C LEU A 40 2.90 -8.03 -8.06
N LYS A 41 3.16 -6.86 -7.46
CA LYS A 41 2.47 -6.39 -6.24
C LYS A 41 0.97 -6.70 -6.17
N PRO A 42 0.14 -6.37 -7.19
CA PRO A 42 -1.29 -6.69 -7.15
C PRO A 42 -1.58 -8.19 -7.25
N LEU A 43 -0.75 -8.97 -7.95
CA LEU A 43 -0.93 -10.42 -8.14
C LEU A 43 -0.59 -11.22 -6.87
N ILE A 44 0.37 -10.74 -6.08
CA ILE A 44 0.80 -11.39 -4.82
C ILE A 44 0.25 -10.71 -3.56
N GLY A 45 -0.69 -9.76 -3.71
CA GLY A 45 -1.38 -9.14 -2.58
C GLY A 45 -0.55 -8.14 -1.77
N PHE A 46 0.38 -7.43 -2.39
CA PHE A 46 1.12 -6.35 -1.71
C PHE A 46 0.26 -5.11 -1.44
N ASP A 47 -0.84 -4.88 -2.17
CA ASP A 47 -1.85 -3.86 -1.84
C ASP A 47 -2.94 -4.43 -0.91
N THR A 48 -2.51 -5.14 0.13
CA THR A 48 -3.42 -5.65 1.16
C THR A 48 -3.55 -4.68 2.32
N VAL A 49 -4.59 -4.88 3.12
CA VAL A 49 -4.82 -4.13 4.37
C VAL A 49 -3.66 -4.25 5.37
N LEU A 50 -2.78 -5.23 5.22
CA LEU A 50 -1.61 -5.47 6.07
C LEU A 50 -0.31 -4.88 5.51
N GLN A 51 -0.36 -4.21 4.35
CA GLN A 51 0.80 -3.52 3.82
C GLN A 51 1.22 -2.38 4.76
N ASN A 52 2.42 -2.45 5.32
CA ASN A 52 2.97 -1.33 6.09
C ASN A 52 3.28 -0.16 5.15
N ARG A 53 2.65 0.99 5.38
CA ARG A 53 2.80 2.24 4.64
C ARG A 53 3.56 3.33 5.40
N GLY A 54 4.12 2.99 6.56
CA GLY A 54 4.89 3.88 7.43
C GLY A 54 4.02 4.59 8.45
N GLU A 55 4.44 5.78 8.89
CA GLU A 55 3.76 6.55 9.94
C GLU A 55 2.66 7.47 9.37
N ALA A 56 1.56 7.60 10.10
CA ALA A 56 0.46 8.52 9.82
C ALA A 56 0.83 9.96 10.27
N LYS A 57 1.66 10.62 9.46
CA LYS A 57 2.24 11.94 9.71
C LYS A 57 1.54 13.14 9.04
N ASP A 58 0.46 12.91 8.31
CA ASP A 58 -0.31 13.91 7.57
C ASP A 58 -1.77 13.98 8.06
N ASP A 59 -2.59 14.88 7.47
CA ASP A 59 -4.03 14.92 7.69
C ASP A 59 -4.67 13.54 7.40
N PHE A 60 -5.43 13.02 8.37
CA PHE A 60 -6.05 11.71 8.27
C PHE A 60 -7.05 11.59 7.12
N ASN A 61 -7.58 12.69 6.59
CA ASN A 61 -8.45 12.70 5.41
C ASN A 61 -7.71 12.37 4.10
N THR A 62 -6.38 12.43 4.10
CA THR A 62 -5.54 12.14 2.92
C THR A 62 -5.23 10.65 2.76
N TYR A 63 -5.30 9.86 3.85
CA TYR A 63 -5.08 8.41 3.82
C TYR A 63 -6.27 7.67 3.22
N LYS A 64 -6.21 7.47 1.90
CA LYS A 64 -7.26 6.83 1.09
C LYS A 64 -6.84 5.51 0.45
N ASN A 65 -5.56 5.16 0.51
CA ASN A 65 -5.05 3.94 -0.10
C ASN A 65 -5.06 2.79 0.91
N THR A 66 -5.44 1.60 0.47
CA THR A 66 -5.48 0.41 1.31
C THR A 66 -4.11 0.11 1.93
N GLY A 67 -4.09 -0.11 3.25
CA GLY A 67 -2.87 -0.46 3.98
C GLY A 67 -2.94 -0.10 5.46
N TYR A 68 -1.81 -0.28 6.14
CA TYR A 68 -1.62 -0.02 7.54
C TYR A 68 -0.59 1.10 7.77
N TYR A 69 -0.85 1.98 8.73
CA TYR A 69 0.03 3.05 9.15
C TYR A 69 0.21 3.05 10.67
N ASP A 70 1.42 3.32 11.14
CA ASP A 70 1.70 3.52 12.57
C ASP A 70 1.26 4.93 13.02
N ILE A 71 0.65 5.03 14.21
CA ILE A 71 0.20 6.28 14.80
C ILE A 71 1.13 6.65 15.95
N ASN A 72 1.65 7.88 15.90
CA ASN A 72 2.38 8.52 16.99
C ASN A 72 2.02 10.01 17.06
N LYS A 73 1.01 10.34 17.87
CA LYS A 73 0.51 11.71 18.04
C LYS A 73 1.52 12.65 18.69
N GLU A 74 2.38 12.11 19.56
CA GLU A 74 3.41 12.91 20.24
C GLU A 74 4.40 13.50 19.24
N LEU A 75 4.68 12.77 18.15
CA LEU A 75 5.49 13.28 17.03
C LEU A 75 4.64 14.04 16.00
N TYR A 76 3.41 13.59 15.75
CA TYR A 76 2.59 14.06 14.64
C TYR A 76 1.14 14.32 15.07
N ASN A 77 0.83 15.55 15.51
CA ASN A 77 -0.52 15.97 15.88
C ASN A 77 -1.27 16.59 14.69
N ASN A 78 -1.76 15.74 13.80
CA ASN A 78 -2.32 16.15 12.51
C ASN A 78 -3.84 16.44 12.55
N PRO A 79 -4.39 17.18 11.56
CA PRO A 79 -5.83 17.35 11.41
C PRO A 79 -6.59 16.02 11.22
N ASN A 80 -7.87 16.03 11.58
CA ASN A 80 -8.79 14.88 11.46
C ASN A 80 -8.34 13.63 12.22
N PHE A 81 -7.45 13.81 13.21
CA PHE A 81 -6.98 12.74 14.07
C PHE A 81 -8.14 12.07 14.80
N PRO A 82 -8.11 10.74 14.99
CA PRO A 82 -9.02 10.05 15.90
C PRO A 82 -8.97 10.66 17.32
N PRO A 83 -10.09 10.81 18.02
CA PRO A 83 -10.09 11.33 19.39
C PRO A 83 -9.34 10.40 20.36
N ASP A 84 -8.82 10.95 21.45
CA ASP A 84 -8.34 10.20 22.63
C ASP A 84 -7.34 9.06 22.38
N ILE A 85 -6.45 9.24 21.41
CA ILE A 85 -5.34 8.33 21.11
C ILE A 85 -4.05 9.11 20.90
N SER A 86 -2.94 8.62 21.45
CA SER A 86 -1.57 9.03 21.13
C SER A 86 -0.77 7.97 20.38
N TYR A 87 -1.05 6.68 20.57
CA TYR A 87 -0.32 5.60 19.89
C TYR A 87 -1.25 4.50 19.38
N GLY A 88 -0.94 3.94 18.23
CA GLY A 88 -1.76 2.88 17.65
C GLY A 88 -1.47 2.57 16.19
N GLY A 89 -2.45 1.96 15.54
CA GLY A 89 -2.40 1.65 14.12
C GLY A 89 -3.64 2.14 13.39
N LEU A 90 -3.45 2.72 12.21
CA LEU A 90 -4.50 3.08 11.27
C LEU A 90 -4.53 2.04 10.14
N VAL A 91 -5.64 1.31 10.02
CA VAL A 91 -5.95 0.50 8.84
C VAL A 91 -6.88 1.29 7.94
N VAL A 92 -6.49 1.41 6.67
CA VAL A 92 -7.29 2.03 5.61
C VAL A 92 -7.74 0.92 4.66
N ILE A 93 -9.02 0.91 4.33
CA ILE A 93 -9.60 0.00 3.34
C ILE A 93 -10.27 0.87 2.28
N SER A 94 -9.69 0.85 1.08
CA SER A 94 -10.29 1.46 -0.09
C SER A 94 -11.25 0.49 -0.78
N CYS A 95 -12.50 0.90 -0.92
CA CYS A 95 -13.57 0.13 -1.51
C CYS A 95 -13.96 0.69 -2.87
N ASN A 96 -14.24 -0.21 -3.83
CA ASN A 96 -14.73 0.10 -5.18
C ASN A 96 -13.93 1.24 -5.87
N LYS A 97 -12.64 0.99 -6.12
CA LYS A 97 -11.74 1.94 -6.81
C LYS A 97 -11.70 3.33 -6.14
N ASN A 98 -11.49 3.37 -4.82
CA ASN A 98 -11.42 4.60 -4.01
C ASN A 98 -12.75 5.39 -3.90
N ARG A 99 -13.91 4.81 -4.22
CA ARG A 99 -15.22 5.47 -4.05
C ARG A 99 -15.64 5.56 -2.58
N TRP A 100 -15.28 4.58 -1.77
CA TRP A 100 -15.52 4.64 -0.33
C TRP A 100 -14.27 4.27 0.42
N ILE A 101 -13.98 5.00 1.49
CA ILE A 101 -12.83 4.74 2.34
C ILE A 101 -13.33 4.38 3.72
N LEU A 102 -12.86 3.27 4.27
CA LEU A 102 -13.04 2.92 5.67
C LEU A 102 -11.70 3.12 6.39
N GLN A 103 -11.73 3.83 7.51
CA GLN A 103 -10.60 3.95 8.42
C GLN A 103 -10.94 3.28 9.74
N ILE A 104 -10.05 2.41 10.20
CA ILE A 104 -10.13 1.71 11.48
C ILE A 104 -8.85 2.03 12.23
N VAL A 105 -8.99 2.62 13.40
CA VAL A 105 -7.88 2.96 14.28
C VAL A 105 -7.97 2.07 15.50
N TYR A 106 -6.88 1.38 15.79
CA TYR A 106 -6.69 0.66 17.06
C TYR A 106 -5.73 1.45 17.93
N SER A 107 -6.17 1.80 19.13
CA SER A 107 -5.32 2.45 20.14
C SER A 107 -4.66 1.42 21.03
N ILE A 108 -3.34 1.48 21.18
CA ILE A 108 -2.61 0.57 22.08
C ILE A 108 -2.64 1.04 23.54
N GLN A 109 -3.15 2.25 23.81
CA GLN A 109 -3.17 2.82 25.15
C GLN A 109 -4.40 2.39 25.94
N ASP A 110 -5.56 2.36 25.28
CA ASP A 110 -6.85 2.04 25.87
C ASP A 110 -7.50 0.78 25.25
N ASN A 111 -6.84 0.14 24.27
CA ASN A 111 -7.34 -1.02 23.52
C ASN A 111 -8.68 -0.77 22.83
N LYS A 112 -9.02 0.50 22.55
CA LYS A 112 -10.28 0.87 21.89
C LYS A 112 -10.13 1.01 20.38
N ILE A 113 -11.23 0.81 19.68
CA ILE A 113 -11.32 0.93 18.24
C ILE A 113 -12.13 2.18 17.88
N ARG A 114 -11.57 3.00 17.00
CA ARG A 114 -12.24 4.17 16.42
C ARG A 114 -12.38 3.95 14.92
N THR A 115 -13.57 4.15 14.41
CA THR A 115 -13.87 3.93 13.00
C THR A 115 -14.51 5.16 12.39
N ARG A 116 -14.26 5.40 11.11
CA ARG A 116 -15.03 6.36 10.31
C ARG A 116 -14.98 5.97 8.85
N SER A 117 -15.83 6.62 8.05
CA SER A 117 -15.84 6.40 6.61
C SER A 117 -15.92 7.69 5.81
N CYS A 118 -15.41 7.64 4.58
CA CYS A 118 -15.57 8.67 3.57
C CYS A 118 -16.49 8.14 2.46
N ASN A 119 -17.48 8.93 2.07
CA ASN A 119 -18.33 8.60 0.92
C ASN A 119 -17.71 9.05 -0.42
N GLU A 120 -18.39 8.72 -1.52
CA GLU A 120 -17.93 9.02 -2.89
C GLU A 120 -17.83 10.51 -3.21
N SER A 121 -18.52 11.36 -2.46
CA SER A 121 -18.43 12.81 -2.58
C SER A 121 -17.25 13.40 -1.79
N GLY A 122 -16.40 12.55 -1.20
CA GLY A 122 -15.28 12.99 -0.38
C GLY A 122 -15.68 13.47 1.02
N ARG A 123 -16.92 13.22 1.46
CA ARG A 123 -17.40 13.64 2.78
C ARG A 123 -17.07 12.59 3.82
N TRP A 124 -16.31 13.01 4.84
CA TRP A 124 -15.98 12.20 5.99
C TRP A 124 -17.10 12.23 7.03
N GLN A 125 -17.36 11.06 7.62
CA GLN A 125 -18.10 10.97 8.88
C GLN A 125 -17.15 11.24 10.04
N GLU A 126 -17.72 11.69 11.16
CA GLU A 126 -17.00 11.79 12.42
C GLU A 126 -16.48 10.43 12.89
N TRP A 127 -15.46 10.45 13.73
CA TRP A 127 -14.95 9.25 14.38
C TRP A 127 -15.98 8.68 15.35
N TYR A 128 -16.22 7.38 15.24
CA TYR A 128 -17.08 6.62 16.15
C TYR A 128 -16.24 5.60 16.93
N GLU A 129 -16.36 5.66 18.26
CA GLU A 129 -15.74 4.69 19.18
C GLU A 129 -16.67 3.48 19.36
N ARG A 130 -16.10 2.28 19.26
CA ARG A 130 -16.79 1.01 19.55
C ARG A 130 -16.28 0.36 20.83
#